data_AF-A0A3N5VQK4-F1
#
_entry.id   AF-A0A3N5VQK4-F1
#
_cell.length_a   1.000
_cell.length_b   1.000
_cell.length_c   1.000
_cell.angle_alpha   90.00
_cell.angle_beta   90.00
_cell.angle_gamma   90.00
#
_symmetry.space_group_name_H-M   'P 1'
#
loop_
_entity.id
_entity.type
_entity.pdbx_description
1 polymer ?
#
loop_
_entity_poly.entity_id
_entity_poly.type
_entity_poly.pdbx_seq_one_letter_code
_entity_poly.pdbx_strand_id
1 'polypeptide(L)'
;MRREIPFANWVSHMRAAYFQNLDLAAWTLEHPYDCPIAAMGRKLPEPRAPEKPPQASKEPRKQDMAWVDLEGSLQWRFFRQAVQRLQERGNKVFVLVGPFNEHMLTDQNKIAYGRLKDGIEAWMQGNHVPYLIPSALPPEFYIDASHPPAEGYALLAKTLMESPSFKALMLK
;
A
#
# COMPACT_ATOMS: atom_id res chain seq x y z
N MET A 1 14.38 0.49 -15.52
CA MET A 1 14.81 -0.16 -14.27
C MET A 1 14.24 -1.59 -14.27
N ARG A 2 15.10 -2.61 -14.38
CA ARG A 2 14.70 -4.03 -14.43
C ARG A 2 14.53 -4.51 -12.99
N ARG A 3 13.32 -4.96 -12.60
CA ARG A 3 13.11 -5.60 -11.28
C ARG A 3 13.61 -7.04 -11.37
N GLU A 4 14.79 -7.29 -10.85
CA GLU A 4 15.27 -8.65 -10.59
C GLU A 4 14.76 -9.04 -9.21
N ILE A 5 13.80 -9.97 -9.15
CA ILE A 5 13.47 -10.62 -7.89
C ILE A 5 14.68 -11.51 -7.59
N PRO A 6 15.41 -11.30 -6.48
CA PRO A 6 16.52 -12.18 -6.15
C PRO A 6 15.97 -13.59 -6.03
N PHE A 7 16.55 -14.54 -6.76
CA PHE A 7 16.13 -15.94 -6.79
C PHE A 7 15.88 -16.52 -5.38
N ALA A 8 16.67 -16.07 -4.39
CA ALA A 8 16.53 -16.45 -2.98
C ALA A 8 15.16 -16.10 -2.35
N ASN A 9 14.57 -14.95 -2.71
CA ASN A 9 13.27 -14.54 -2.17
C ASN A 9 12.13 -15.40 -2.72
N TRP A 10 12.24 -15.82 -3.97
CA TRP A 10 11.29 -16.73 -4.60
C TRP A 10 11.36 -18.13 -3.99
N VAL A 11 12.57 -18.66 -3.75
CA VAL A 11 12.76 -19.95 -3.07
C VAL A 11 12.19 -19.92 -1.64
N SER A 12 12.44 -18.83 -0.90
CA SER A 12 11.87 -18.66 0.44
C SER A 12 10.34 -18.67 0.43
N HIS A 13 9.73 -17.95 -0.52
CA HIS A 13 8.28 -17.95 -0.68
C HIS A 13 7.73 -19.34 -1.02
N MET A 14 8.39 -20.08 -1.92
CA MET A 14 7.99 -21.44 -2.29
C MET A 14 8.00 -22.39 -1.08
N ARG A 15 9.05 -22.33 -0.25
CA ARG A 15 9.14 -23.12 0.98
C ARG A 15 8.02 -22.81 1.95
N ALA A 16 7.78 -21.52 2.19
CA ALA A 16 6.75 -21.06 3.12
C ALA A 16 5.34 -21.40 2.66
N ALA A 17 5.04 -21.22 1.37
CA ALA A 17 3.70 -21.36 0.84
C ALA A 17 3.29 -22.83 0.57
N TYR A 18 4.22 -23.69 0.16
CA TYR A 18 3.89 -25.03 -0.34
C TYR A 18 4.56 -26.18 0.40
N PHE A 19 5.69 -25.94 1.07
CA PHE A 19 6.50 -26.99 1.69
C PHE A 19 6.61 -26.85 3.21
N GLN A 20 5.71 -26.11 3.85
CA GLN A 20 5.67 -25.94 5.32
C GLN A 20 7.02 -25.46 5.90
N ASN A 21 7.71 -24.58 5.17
CA ASN A 21 9.06 -24.08 5.45
C ASN A 21 10.20 -25.12 5.36
N LEU A 22 9.92 -26.35 4.93
CA LEU A 22 10.96 -27.33 4.61
C LEU A 22 11.63 -26.99 3.27
N ASP A 23 12.88 -27.42 3.11
CA ASP A 23 13.46 -27.51 1.77
C ASP A 23 12.89 -28.72 1.02
N LEU A 24 13.08 -28.75 -0.30
CA LEU A 24 12.51 -29.79 -1.15
C LEU A 24 12.99 -31.20 -0.77
N ALA A 25 14.25 -31.34 -0.34
CA ALA A 25 14.82 -32.63 0.01
C ALA A 25 14.17 -33.18 1.29
N ALA A 26 14.10 -32.36 2.33
CA ALA A 26 13.41 -32.67 3.58
C ALA A 26 11.93 -32.98 3.33
N TRP A 27 11.26 -32.20 2.48
CA TRP A 27 9.86 -32.44 2.14
C TRP A 27 9.66 -33.78 1.42
N THR A 28 10.51 -34.15 0.46
CA THR A 28 10.38 -35.45 -0.24
C THR A 28 10.65 -36.66 0.64
N LEU A 29 11.41 -36.50 1.72
CA LEU A 29 11.59 -37.56 2.72
C LEU A 29 10.33 -37.79 3.55
N GLU A 30 9.61 -36.72 3.89
CA GLU A 30 8.32 -36.80 4.61
C GLU A 30 7.17 -37.22 3.69
N HIS A 31 7.30 -36.98 2.39
CA HIS A 31 6.27 -37.22 1.37
C HIS A 31 6.78 -38.12 0.22
N PRO A 32 7.18 -39.38 0.49
CA PRO A 32 7.92 -40.21 -0.46
C PRO A 32 7.13 -40.61 -1.72
N TYR A 33 5.80 -40.53 -1.68
CA TYR A 33 4.92 -40.90 -2.79
C TYR A 33 4.22 -39.70 -3.44
N ASP A 34 4.43 -38.50 -2.94
CA ASP A 34 3.80 -37.30 -3.47
C ASP A 34 4.70 -36.62 -4.51
N CYS A 35 4.09 -36.04 -5.55
CA CYS A 35 4.81 -35.24 -6.54
C CYS A 35 4.96 -33.79 -6.03
N PRO A 36 6.18 -33.25 -5.85
CA PRO A 36 6.38 -31.89 -5.37
C PRO A 36 5.80 -30.82 -6.30
N ILE A 37 5.75 -31.10 -7.60
CA ILE A 37 5.16 -30.20 -8.60
C ILE A 37 3.65 -30.14 -8.45
N ALA A 38 3.00 -31.26 -8.12
CA ALA A 38 1.57 -31.30 -7.87
C ALA A 38 1.18 -30.52 -6.60
N ALA A 39 2.05 -30.46 -5.59
CA ALA A 39 1.85 -29.64 -4.38
C ALA A 39 1.80 -28.14 -4.70
N MET A 40 2.59 -27.66 -5.67
CA MET A 40 2.61 -26.27 -6.13
C MET A 40 1.40 -25.91 -7.01
N GLY A 41 0.70 -26.90 -7.57
CA GLY A 41 -0.52 -26.71 -8.36
C GLY A 41 -1.79 -26.51 -7.51
N ARG A 42 -1.69 -26.62 -6.18
CA ARG A 42 -2.81 -26.39 -5.26
C ARG A 42 -3.11 -24.89 -5.16
N LYS A 43 -4.39 -24.55 -4.90
CA LYS A 43 -4.82 -23.17 -4.66
C LYS A 43 -3.87 -22.49 -3.65
N LEU A 44 -3.51 -21.24 -3.93
CA LEU A 44 -2.79 -20.40 -2.98
C LEU A 44 -3.44 -20.53 -1.60
N PRO A 45 -2.66 -20.83 -0.54
CA PRO A 45 -3.20 -20.92 0.80
C PRO A 45 -3.93 -19.61 1.13
N GLU A 46 -5.04 -19.72 1.85
CA GLU A 46 -5.77 -18.52 2.27
C GLU A 46 -4.83 -17.60 3.05
N PRO A 47 -4.88 -16.28 2.83
CA PRO A 47 -4.05 -15.35 3.57
C PRO A 47 -4.34 -15.55 5.06
N ARG A 48 -3.36 -16.08 5.79
CA ARG A 48 -3.45 -16.13 7.25
C ARG A 48 -3.53 -14.67 7.70
N ALA A 49 -4.55 -14.33 8.49
CA ALA A 49 -4.61 -13.02 9.11
C ALA A 49 -3.26 -12.80 9.81
N PRO A 50 -2.55 -11.69 9.55
CA PRO A 50 -1.30 -11.44 10.21
C PRO A 50 -1.58 -11.43 11.71
N GLU A 51 -0.95 -12.36 12.44
CA GLU A 51 -0.87 -12.25 13.90
C GLU A 51 -0.32 -10.84 14.18
N LYS A 52 -1.02 -10.07 15.03
CA LYS A 52 -0.57 -8.73 15.40
C LYS A 52 0.88 -8.86 15.86
N PRO A 53 1.87 -8.28 15.13
CA PRO A 53 3.23 -8.32 15.60
C PRO A 53 3.25 -7.63 16.97
N PRO A 54 4.07 -8.11 17.92
CA PRO A 54 4.21 -7.48 19.21
C PRO A 54 4.47 -5.98 19.00
N GLN A 55 3.67 -5.15 19.66
CA GLN A 55 3.72 -3.70 19.54
C GLN A 55 5.08 -3.24 20.07
N ALA A 56 6.05 -3.09 19.16
CA ALA A 56 7.37 -2.65 19.53
C ALA A 56 7.28 -1.17 19.92
N SER A 57 7.31 -0.92 21.23
CA SER A 57 7.56 0.38 21.84
C SER A 57 9.01 0.81 21.57
N LYS A 58 9.33 1.12 20.32
CA LYS A 58 10.54 1.83 19.94
C LYS A 58 10.18 2.82 18.86
N GLU A 59 10.68 4.05 18.99
CA GLU A 59 10.54 5.07 17.97
C GLU A 59 10.83 4.46 16.59
N PRO A 60 9.95 4.68 15.59
CA PRO A 60 10.11 4.07 14.29
C PRO A 60 11.46 4.49 13.72
N ARG A 61 12.30 3.50 13.37
CA ARG A 61 13.60 3.75 12.77
C ARG A 61 13.40 4.63 11.54
N LYS A 62 14.07 5.79 11.53
CA LYS A 62 14.05 6.70 10.39
C LYS A 62 14.66 6.02 9.17
N GLN A 63 13.99 6.10 8.04
CA GLN A 63 14.43 5.50 6.78
C GLN A 63 14.16 6.42 5.59
N ASP A 64 14.95 6.23 4.54
CA ASP A 64 14.78 6.90 3.26
C ASP A 64 14.02 5.98 2.30
N MET A 65 12.87 6.45 1.86
CA MET A 65 12.10 5.78 0.82
C MET A 65 12.63 6.17 -0.56
N ALA A 66 12.69 5.19 -1.48
CA ALA A 66 13.02 5.41 -2.88
C ALA A 66 11.79 5.92 -3.64
N TRP A 67 11.47 7.20 -3.45
CA TRP A 67 10.37 7.88 -4.13
C TRP A 67 10.58 7.91 -5.65
N VAL A 68 9.50 7.64 -6.39
CA VAL A 68 9.48 7.76 -7.85
C VAL A 68 8.80 9.08 -8.20
N ASP A 69 9.43 9.87 -9.06
CA ASP A 69 8.85 11.10 -9.58
C ASP A 69 7.51 10.83 -10.31
N LEU A 70 6.59 11.79 -10.25
CA LEU A 70 5.25 11.64 -10.82
C LEU A 70 5.29 11.39 -12.33
N GLU A 71 6.15 12.07 -13.09
CA GLU A 71 6.24 11.86 -14.55
C GLU A 71 6.88 10.51 -14.91
N GLY A 72 7.75 9.99 -14.03
CA GLY A 72 8.32 8.65 -14.15
C GLY A 72 7.41 7.51 -13.69
N SER A 73 6.28 7.82 -13.02
CA SER A 73 5.44 6.82 -12.37
C SER A 73 4.34 6.28 -13.29
N LEU A 74 4.46 5.01 -13.67
CA LEU A 74 3.41 4.31 -14.42
C LEU A 74 2.10 4.23 -13.63
N GLN A 75 2.18 4.02 -12.32
CA GLN A 75 1.00 3.98 -11.45
C GLN A 75 0.28 5.32 -11.46
N TRP A 76 1.01 6.43 -11.34
CA TRP A 76 0.43 7.77 -11.41
C TRP A 76 -0.20 8.05 -12.79
N ARG A 77 0.49 7.68 -13.87
CA ARG A 77 -0.04 7.81 -15.23
C ARG A 77 -1.38 7.08 -15.39
N PHE A 78 -1.48 5.83 -14.96
CA PHE A 78 -2.71 5.06 -15.10
C PHE A 78 -3.79 5.49 -14.10
N PHE A 79 -3.41 5.96 -12.91
CA PHE A 79 -4.34 6.58 -11.98
C PHE A 79 -5.03 7.79 -12.61
N ARG A 80 -4.28 8.71 -13.21
CA ARG A 80 -4.82 9.89 -13.91
C ARG A 80 -5.80 9.49 -15.01
N GLN A 81 -5.42 8.49 -15.82
CA GLN A 81 -6.29 7.96 -16.87
C GLN A 81 -7.58 7.34 -16.31
N ALA A 82 -7.50 6.60 -15.21
CA ALA A 82 -8.66 6.00 -14.58
C ALA A 82 -9.65 7.07 -14.09
N VAL A 83 -9.17 8.12 -13.43
CA VAL A 83 -9.99 9.25 -12.98
C VAL A 83 -10.69 9.93 -14.16
N GLN A 84 -9.94 10.27 -15.22
CA GLN A 84 -10.49 10.87 -16.43
C GLN A 84 -11.58 10.00 -17.06
N ARG A 85 -11.31 8.69 -17.24
CA ARG A 85 -12.29 7.76 -17.82
C ARG A 85 -13.54 7.60 -16.98
N LEU A 86 -13.43 7.65 -15.65
CA LEU A 86 -14.58 7.60 -14.77
C LEU A 86 -15.43 8.88 -14.92
N GLN A 87 -14.80 10.06 -14.95
CA GLN A 87 -15.49 11.34 -15.13
C GLN A 87 -16.16 11.44 -16.51
N GLU A 88 -15.48 11.05 -17.60
CA GLU A 88 -16.03 11.02 -18.96
C GLU A 88 -17.27 10.13 -19.08
N ARG A 89 -17.35 9.08 -18.28
CA ARG A 89 -18.52 8.18 -18.21
C ARG A 89 -19.64 8.71 -17.31
N GLY A 90 -19.51 9.94 -16.80
CA GLY A 90 -20.51 10.56 -15.94
C GLY A 90 -20.47 10.09 -14.48
N ASN A 91 -19.42 9.38 -14.05
CA ASN A 91 -19.28 9.01 -12.64
C ASN A 91 -18.91 10.21 -11.80
N LYS A 92 -19.51 10.33 -10.62
CA LYS A 92 -19.05 11.24 -9.57
C LYS A 92 -17.78 10.65 -8.95
N VAL A 93 -16.64 11.27 -9.19
CA VAL A 93 -15.34 10.81 -8.68
C VAL A 93 -14.90 11.71 -7.54
N PHE A 94 -14.46 11.10 -6.45
CA PHE A 94 -13.75 11.76 -5.36
C PHE A 94 -12.51 10.93 -5.03
N VAL A 95 -11.38 11.60 -4.77
CA VAL A 95 -10.11 10.93 -4.47
C VAL A 95 -9.69 11.20 -3.03
N LEU A 96 -9.51 10.13 -2.26
CA LEU A 96 -8.78 10.17 -0.99
C LEU A 96 -7.33 9.73 -1.25
N VAL A 97 -6.37 10.62 -1.03
CA VAL A 97 -4.95 10.25 -1.00
C VAL A 97 -4.67 9.70 0.39
N GLY A 98 -4.42 8.40 0.50
CA GLY A 98 -4.18 7.74 1.79
C GLY A 98 -2.97 8.35 2.52
N PRO A 99 -3.02 8.48 3.86
CA PRO A 99 -1.88 9.00 4.61
C PRO A 99 -0.73 8.00 4.59
N PHE A 100 0.49 8.52 4.51
CA PHE A 100 1.72 7.74 4.66
C PHE A 100 2.32 8.04 6.04
N ASN A 101 3.00 7.07 6.63
CA ASN A 101 3.65 7.21 7.92
C ASN A 101 4.89 8.11 7.81
N GLU A 102 4.67 9.43 7.74
CA GLU A 102 5.75 10.43 7.65
C GLU A 102 6.66 10.40 8.89
N HIS A 103 6.23 9.81 10.02
CA HIS A 103 7.03 9.64 11.22
C HIS A 103 8.20 8.68 11.02
N MET A 104 8.13 7.77 10.06
CA MET A 104 9.23 6.86 9.74
C MET A 104 10.27 7.49 8.81
N LEU A 105 10.02 8.69 8.27
CA LEU A 105 10.89 9.33 7.29
C LEU A 105 11.95 10.21 7.95
N THR A 106 13.16 10.21 7.39
CA THR A 106 14.16 11.24 7.65
C THR A 106 13.65 12.60 7.18
N ASP A 107 14.21 13.69 7.69
CA ASP A 107 13.74 15.03 7.34
C ASP A 107 13.95 15.35 5.85
N GLN A 108 15.05 14.87 5.25
CA GLN A 108 15.28 15.01 3.81
C GLN A 108 14.25 14.22 2.99
N ASN A 109 13.91 13.00 3.42
CA ASN A 109 12.95 12.16 2.72
C ASN A 109 11.51 12.68 2.86
N LYS A 110 11.17 13.34 3.98
CA LYS A 110 9.91 14.08 4.14
C LYS A 110 9.78 15.23 3.14
N ILE A 111 10.86 15.98 2.87
CA ILE A 111 10.83 17.05 1.87
C ILE A 111 10.55 16.47 0.47
N ALA A 112 11.20 15.36 0.12
CA ALA A 112 10.95 14.68 -1.15
C ALA A 112 9.50 14.17 -1.26
N TYR A 113 8.97 13.57 -0.19
CA TYR A 113 7.57 13.14 -0.14
C TYR A 113 6.59 14.33 -0.22
N GLY A 114 6.90 15.44 0.44
CA GLY A 114 6.12 16.69 0.36
C GLY A 114 5.95 17.17 -1.09
N ARG A 115 7.03 17.20 -1.87
CA ARG A 115 6.97 17.57 -3.30
C ARG A 115 6.07 16.66 -4.11
N LEU A 116 6.02 15.36 -3.80
CA LEU A 116 5.08 14.43 -4.44
C LEU A 116 3.63 14.77 -4.08
N LYS A 117 3.34 15.03 -2.79
CA LYS A 117 2.00 15.44 -2.35
C LYS A 117 1.56 16.73 -3.04
N ASP A 118 2.43 17.73 -3.12
CA ASP A 118 2.16 19.01 -3.77
C ASP A 118 1.85 18.81 -5.26
N GLY A 119 2.62 17.96 -5.94
CA GLY A 119 2.38 17.64 -7.36
C GLY A 119 1.06 16.87 -7.59
N ILE A 120 0.71 15.94 -6.71
CA ILE A 120 -0.58 15.25 -6.74
C ILE A 120 -1.71 16.25 -6.53
N GLU A 121 -1.59 17.12 -5.53
CA GLU A 121 -2.58 18.15 -5.21
C GLU A 121 -2.79 19.11 -6.38
N ALA A 122 -1.70 19.66 -6.94
CA ALA A 122 -1.75 20.56 -8.08
C ALA A 122 -2.44 19.91 -9.29
N TRP A 123 -2.20 18.62 -9.53
CA TRP A 123 -2.89 17.90 -10.59
C TRP A 123 -4.39 17.76 -10.32
N MET A 124 -4.80 17.40 -9.09
CA MET A 124 -6.21 17.29 -8.73
C MET A 124 -6.95 18.62 -8.91
N GLN A 125 -6.34 19.71 -8.44
CA GLN A 125 -6.87 21.07 -8.59
C GLN A 125 -7.01 21.45 -10.06
N GLY A 126 -5.94 21.30 -10.85
CA GLY A 126 -5.94 21.64 -12.28
C GLY A 126 -6.92 20.81 -13.13
N ASN A 127 -7.28 19.60 -12.67
CA ASN A 127 -8.22 18.71 -13.36
C ASN A 127 -9.62 18.72 -12.73
N HIS A 128 -9.89 19.63 -11.79
CA HIS A 128 -11.18 19.77 -11.11
C HIS A 128 -11.70 18.46 -10.50
N VAL A 129 -10.79 17.63 -9.98
CA VAL A 129 -11.12 16.38 -9.31
C VAL A 129 -11.37 16.69 -7.84
N PRO A 130 -12.56 16.45 -7.26
CA PRO A 130 -12.77 16.55 -5.82
C PRO A 130 -11.83 15.61 -5.06
N TYR A 131 -11.13 16.10 -4.04
CA TYR A 131 -10.15 15.29 -3.31
C TYR A 131 -10.05 15.64 -1.83
N LEU A 132 -9.36 14.77 -1.09
CA LEU A 132 -8.82 15.01 0.25
C LEU A 132 -7.43 14.39 0.34
N ILE A 133 -6.45 15.20 0.76
CA ILE A 133 -5.13 14.74 1.20
C ILE A 133 -5.03 15.05 2.69
N PRO A 134 -5.29 14.06 3.57
CA PRO A 134 -5.20 14.28 5.01
C PRO A 134 -3.74 14.47 5.43
N SER A 135 -3.52 15.22 6.51
CA SER A 135 -2.24 15.22 7.22
C SER A 135 -1.89 13.80 7.68
N ALA A 136 -0.60 13.54 7.90
CA ALA A 136 -0.17 12.28 8.50
C ALA A 136 -0.91 12.05 9.84
N LEU A 137 -1.43 10.84 10.02
CA LEU A 137 -2.02 10.44 11.29
C LEU A 137 -0.98 10.47 12.42
N PRO A 138 -1.42 10.54 13.68
CA PRO A 138 -0.57 10.24 14.82
C PRO A 138 0.17 8.90 14.66
N PRO A 139 1.41 8.77 15.13
CA PRO A 139 2.26 7.60 14.90
C PRO A 139 1.65 6.29 15.41
N GLU A 140 0.85 6.33 16.48
CA GLU A 140 0.13 5.20 17.05
C GLU A 140 -0.95 4.62 16.12
N PHE A 141 -1.36 5.37 15.09
CA PHE A 141 -2.34 4.94 14.09
C PHE A 141 -1.69 4.43 12.81
N TYR A 142 -0.50 3.83 12.90
CA TYR A 142 0.11 3.08 11.81
C TYR A 142 0.54 1.69 12.25
N ILE A 143 0.19 0.68 11.45
CA ILE A 143 0.70 -0.68 11.58
C ILE A 143 2.02 -0.82 10.81
N ASP A 144 2.14 -0.12 9.68
CA ASP A 144 3.31 -0.10 8.82
C ASP A 144 3.55 1.29 8.19
N ALA A 145 4.08 1.34 6.97
CA ALA A 145 4.34 2.58 6.25
C ALA A 145 3.07 3.29 5.73
N SER A 146 1.97 2.58 5.49
CA SER A 146 0.81 3.12 4.78
C SER A 146 -0.55 2.67 5.30
N HIS A 147 -0.60 1.67 6.19
CA HIS A 147 -1.84 1.07 6.67
C HIS A 147 -2.13 1.51 8.11
N PRO A 148 -3.22 2.26 8.33
CA PRO A 148 -3.75 2.50 9.65
C PRO A 148 -4.42 1.25 10.24
N PRO A 149 -4.49 1.11 11.57
CA PRO A 149 -5.38 0.17 12.23
C PRO A 149 -6.84 0.66 12.15
N ALA A 150 -7.78 -0.11 12.70
CA ALA A 150 -9.21 0.21 12.68
C ALA A 150 -9.51 1.61 13.23
N GLU A 151 -8.85 1.99 14.31
CA GLU A 151 -8.98 3.30 14.96
C GLU A 151 -8.46 4.43 14.06
N GLY A 152 -7.37 4.18 13.32
CA GLY A 152 -6.83 5.13 12.34
C GLY A 152 -7.76 5.31 11.14
N TYR A 153 -8.36 4.23 10.65
CA TYR A 153 -9.40 4.31 9.61
C TYR A 153 -10.66 5.04 10.11
N ALA A 154 -11.06 4.85 11.37
CA ALA A 154 -12.18 5.58 11.96
C ALA A 154 -11.90 7.09 12.03
N LEU A 155 -10.66 7.49 12.34
CA LEU A 155 -10.24 8.90 12.30
C LEU A 155 -10.28 9.46 10.88
N LEU A 156 -9.73 8.74 9.89
CA LEU A 156 -9.79 9.14 8.48
C LEU A 156 -11.23 9.30 7.98
N ALA A 157 -12.12 8.38 8.36
CA ALA A 157 -13.53 8.46 8.00
C ALA A 157 -14.20 9.72 8.57
N LYS A 158 -13.90 10.11 9.81
CA LYS A 158 -14.38 11.37 10.39
C LYS A 158 -13.87 12.58 9.61
N THR A 159 -12.57 12.63 9.31
CA THR A 159 -11.98 13.72 8.50
C THR A 159 -12.61 13.81 7.11
N LEU A 160 -12.85 12.66 6.47
CA LEU A 160 -13.53 12.60 5.19
C LEU A 160 -14.97 13.14 5.28
N MET A 161 -15.70 12.76 6.32
CA MET A 161 -17.05 13.25 6.59
C MET A 161 -17.09 14.74 6.93
N GLU A 162 -15.99 15.37 7.31
CA GLU A 162 -15.88 16.81 7.54
C GLU A 162 -15.57 17.59 6.26
N SER A 163 -14.99 16.94 5.25
CA SER A 163 -14.60 17.56 3.98
C SER A 163 -15.81 18.14 3.22
N PRO A 164 -15.83 19.46 2.92
CA PRO A 164 -16.92 20.06 2.15
C PRO A 164 -17.10 19.46 0.76
N SER A 165 -15.99 19.16 0.06
CA SER A 165 -16.01 18.56 -1.27
C SER A 165 -16.59 17.14 -1.25
N PHE A 166 -16.32 16.38 -0.18
CA PHE A 166 -16.90 15.05 0.00
C PHE A 166 -18.40 15.13 0.35
N LYS A 167 -18.79 16.01 1.29
CA LYS A 167 -20.20 16.23 1.63
C LYS A 167 -21.04 16.62 0.41
N ALA A 168 -20.51 17.51 -0.44
CA ALA A 168 -21.17 17.93 -1.67
C ALA A 168 -21.39 16.78 -2.66
N LEU A 169 -20.53 15.76 -2.65
CA LEU A 169 -20.67 14.55 -3.45
C LEU A 169 -21.81 13.66 -2.93
N MET A 170 -21.94 13.55 -1.61
CA MET A 170 -22.89 12.66 -0.92
C MET A 170 -24.33 13.20 -0.86
N LEU A 171 -24.51 14.52 -0.90
CA LEU A 171 -25.82 15.18 -0.77
C LEU A 171 -26.55 15.40 -2.11
N LYS A 172 -26.06 14.80 -3.19
CA LYS A 172 -26.64 14.84 -4.55
C LYS A 172 -26.79 13.44 -5.10
#